data_AF-A0A350G0V4-F1
#
_entry.id   AF-A0A350G0V4-F1
#
_cell.length_a   1.000
_cell.length_b   1.000
_cell.length_c   1.000
_cell.angle_alpha   90.00
_cell.angle_beta   90.00
_cell.angle_gamma   90.00
#
_symmetry.space_group_name_H-M   'P 1'
#
loop_
_entity.id
_entity.type
_entity.pdbx_description
1 polymer ?
#
loop_
_entity_poly.entity_id
_entity_poly.type
_entity_poly.pdbx_seq_one_letter_code
_entity_poly.pdbx_strand_id
1 'polypeptide(L)' 'MVHGLEAKYFGKINFVYLDADDIGTEPFRRTLGFYYQPEVYLMDGNGNVLKKWVGFTSEDEFESVFAQYVQ' A
#
# COMPACT_ATOMS: atom_id res chain seq x y z
N MET A 1 -9.65 -5.75 0.94
CA MET A 1 -8.21 -5.98 1.11
C MET A 1 -7.96 -7.47 1.02
N VAL A 2 -6.80 -7.87 0.54
CA VAL A 2 -6.50 -9.25 0.21
C VAL A 2 -6.30 -10.06 1.49
N HIS A 3 -7.26 -10.95 1.80
CA HIS A 3 -7.15 -11.84 2.95
C HIS A 3 -5.98 -12.80 2.73
N GLY A 4 -4.88 -12.63 3.50
CA GLY A 4 -3.75 -13.56 3.50
C GLY A 4 -2.39 -12.92 3.31
N LEU A 5 -2.30 -11.76 2.64
CA LEU A 5 -1.02 -11.09 2.38
C LEU A 5 -0.31 -10.66 3.68
N GLU A 6 -1.05 -10.14 4.65
CA GLU A 6 -0.49 -9.71 5.94
C GLU A 6 0.17 -10.87 6.70
N ALA A 7 -0.47 -12.05 6.67
CA ALA A 7 0.06 -13.24 7.30
C ALA A 7 1.27 -13.79 6.52
N LYS A 8 1.19 -13.83 5.19
CA LYS A 8 2.23 -14.35 4.32
C LYS A 8 3.53 -13.53 4.36
N TYR A 9 3.40 -12.21 4.45
CA TYR A 9 4.52 -11.28 4.48
C TYR A 9 4.81 -10.74 5.88
N PHE A 10 4.32 -11.43 6.92
CA PHE A 10 4.59 -11.08 8.31
C PHE A 10 6.09 -10.94 8.57
N GLY A 11 6.49 -9.83 9.20
CA GLY A 11 7.89 -9.52 9.47
C GLY A 11 8.72 -9.05 8.26
N LYS A 12 8.14 -9.07 7.05
CA LYS A 12 8.79 -8.58 5.83
C LYS A 12 8.17 -7.30 5.27
N ILE A 13 6.84 -7.18 5.34
CA ILE A 13 6.09 -6.00 4.89
C ILE A 13 5.24 -5.50 6.05
N ASN A 14 5.23 -4.19 6.27
CA ASN A 14 4.32 -3.54 7.21
C ASN A 14 3.08 -3.04 6.46
N PHE A 15 1.90 -3.51 6.85
CA PHE A 15 0.63 -3.08 6.28
C PHE A 15 0.01 -2.00 7.17
N VAL A 16 -0.25 -0.83 6.59
CA VAL A 16 -0.85 0.32 7.29
C VAL A 16 -2.10 0.74 6.55
N TYR A 17 -3.20 0.89 7.29
CA TYR A 17 -4.50 1.30 6.77
C TYR A 17 -4.77 2.72 7.22
N LEU A 18 -5.03 3.59 6.26
CA LEU A 18 -5.40 4.98 6.50
C LEU A 18 -6.84 5.18 6.06
N ASP A 19 -7.65 5.76 6.95
CA ASP A 19 -8.99 6.20 6.61
C ASP A 19 -8.90 7.49 5.79
N ALA A 20 -9.40 7.45 4.56
CA ALA A 20 -9.35 8.57 3.64
C ALA A 20 -10.29 9.72 4.03
N ASP A 21 -11.27 9.49 4.89
CA ASP A 21 -12.19 10.52 5.39
C ASP A 21 -11.72 11.16 6.71
N ASP A 22 -10.70 10.58 7.35
CA ASP A 22 -10.09 11.14 8.56
C ASP A 22 -9.26 12.41 8.23
N ILE A 23 -9.40 13.45 9.06
CA ILE A 23 -8.67 14.71 8.89
C ILE A 23 -7.16 14.54 9.17
N GLY A 24 -6.80 13.61 10.05
CA GLY A 24 -5.42 13.26 10.36
C GLY A 24 -4.67 12.61 9.18
N THR A 25 -5.39 12.09 8.18
CA THR A 25 -4.76 11.53 6.97
C THR A 25 -4.60 12.55 5.84
N GLU A 26 -5.12 13.76 5.99
CA GLU A 26 -5.04 14.84 5.00
C GLU A 26 -3.60 15.14 4.53
N PRO A 27 -2.59 15.19 5.43
CA PRO A 27 -1.20 15.40 5.01
C PRO A 27 -0.71 14.29 4.07
N PHE A 28 -1.00 13.02 4.39
CA PHE A 28 -0.61 11.89 3.56
C PHE A 28 -1.34 11.90 2.21
N ARG A 29 -2.65 12.17 2.22
CA ARG A 29 -3.45 12.27 1.00
C ARG A 29 -2.92 13.33 0.05
N ARG A 30 -2.56 14.52 0.56
CA ARG A 30 -1.92 15.57 -0.25
C ARG A 30 -0.57 15.15 -0.80
N THR A 31 0.32 14.66 0.05
CA THR A 31 1.69 14.30 -0.36
C THR A 31 1.71 13.18 -1.39
N LEU A 32 0.80 12.20 -1.27
CA LEU A 32 0.71 11.06 -2.18
C LEU A 32 -0.12 11.32 -3.45
N GLY A 33 -0.71 12.51 -3.57
CA GLY A 33 -1.60 12.87 -4.69
C GLY A 33 -2.80 11.93 -4.76
N PHE A 34 -3.43 11.66 -3.62
CA PHE A 34 -4.61 10.81 -3.50
C PHE A 34 -5.84 11.48 -4.12
N TYR A 35 -6.57 10.76 -4.98
CA TYR A 35 -7.72 11.33 -5.70
C TYR A 35 -8.88 10.36 -5.91
N TYR A 36 -8.67 9.05 -5.71
CA TYR A 36 -9.67 8.02 -5.90
C TYR A 36 -9.58 6.95 -4.80
N GLN A 37 -10.63 6.16 -4.62
CA GLN A 37 -10.66 5.08 -3.62
C GLN A 37 -11.03 3.73 -4.24
N PRO A 38 -10.37 2.63 -3.83
CA PRO A 38 -9.21 2.58 -2.94
C PRO A 38 -7.91 2.97 -3.67
N GLU A 39 -6.90 3.42 -2.93
CA GLU A 39 -5.52 3.56 -3.42
C GLU A 39 -4.56 2.83 -2.48
N VAL A 40 -3.57 2.15 -3.04
CA VAL A 40 -2.55 1.40 -2.28
C VAL A 40 -1.17 1.87 -2.71
N TYR A 41 -0.28 2.00 -1.73
CA TYR A 41 1.08 2.48 -1.92
C TYR A 41 2.07 1.49 -1.31
N LEU A 42 2.99 0.97 -2.12
CA LEU A 42 4.15 0.24 -1.63
C LEU A 42 5.30 1.23 -1.47
N MET A 43 5.91 1.23 -0.28
CA MET A 43 7.02 2.12 0.06
C MET A 43 8.23 1.32 0.52
N ASP A 44 9.43 1.89 0.33
CA ASP A 44 10.66 1.37 0.94
C ASP A 44 10.83 1.83 2.41
N GLY A 45 11.88 1.36 3.08
CA GLY A 45 12.18 1.72 4.47
C GLY A 45 12.55 3.20 4.69
N ASN A 46 12.75 3.97 3.61
CA ASN A 46 13.03 5.41 3.67
C ASN A 46 11.78 6.26 3.37
N GLY A 47 10.63 5.63 3.08
CA GLY A 47 9.39 6.31 2.74
C GLY A 47 9.26 6.71 1.26
N ASN A 48 10.13 6.18 0.37
CA ASN A 48 9.97 6.40 -1.06
C ASN A 48 8.88 5.48 -1.61
N VAL A 49 7.99 6.00 -2.45
CA VAL A 49 6.95 5.21 -3.12
C VAL A 49 7.59 4.38 -4.25
N LEU A 50 7.56 3.06 -4.09
CA LEU A 50 8.01 2.10 -5.09
C LEU A 50 6.91 1.83 -6.13
N LYS A 51 5.66 1.74 -5.67
CA LYS A 51 4.50 1.47 -6.53
C LYS A 51 3.22 2.09 -5.96
N LYS A 52 2.35 2.58 -6.85
CA LYS A 52 0.99 3.04 -6.56
C LYS A 52 0.00 2.22 -7.36
N TRP A 53 -1.09 1.80 -6.72
CA TRP A 53 -2.26 1.21 -7.35
C TRP A 53 -3.48 2.08 -7.07
N VAL A 54 -4.33 2.23 -8.09
CA VAL A 54 -5.57 3.02 -8.01
C VAL A 54 -6.73 2.12 -8.40
N GLY A 55 -7.71 2.01 -7.53
CA GLY A 55 -8.84 1.10 -7.69
C GLY A 55 -8.54 -0.31 -7.18
N PHE A 56 -9.34 -1.26 -7.65
CA PHE A 56 -9.21 -2.66 -7.26
C PHE A 56 -7.91 -3.27 -7.81
N THR A 57 -7.19 -3.99 -6.95
CA THR A 57 -5.96 -4.71 -7.27
C THR A 57 -6.03 -6.11 -6.68
N SER A 58 -5.67 -7.12 -7.47
CA SER A 58 -5.74 -8.52 -7.04
C SER A 58 -4.54 -8.90 -6.15
N GLU A 59 -4.68 -10.02 -5.44
CA GLU A 59 -3.59 -10.64 -4.67
C GLU A 59 -2.35 -10.90 -5.53
N ASP A 60 -2.54 -11.60 -6.65
CA ASP A 60 -1.46 -11.96 -7.56
C ASP A 60 -0.70 -10.73 -8.07
N GLU A 61 -1.40 -9.62 -8.30
CA GLU A 61 -0.75 -8.38 -8.71
C GLU A 61 0.14 -7.80 -7.60
N PHE A 62 -0.34 -7.77 -6.35
CA PHE A 62 0.50 -7.36 -5.22
C PHE A 62 1.72 -8.28 -5.07
N GLU A 63 1.53 -9.59 -5.10
CA GLU A 63 2.61 -10.55 -4.92
C GLU A 63 3.67 -10.46 -6.02
N SER A 64 3.26 -10.22 -7.27
CA SER A 64 4.17 -10.04 -8.39
C SER A 64 5.14 -8.87 -8.19
N VAL A 65 4.71 -7.84 -7.45
CA VAL A 65 5.54 -6.67 -7.11
C VAL A 65 6.32 -6.93 -5.82
N PHE A 66 5.71 -7.52 -4.79
CA PHE A 66 6.40 -7.83 -3.54
C PHE A 66 7.62 -8.73 -3.77
N ALA A 67 7.50 -9.73 -4.65
CA ALA A 67 8.60 -10.62 -5.01
C ALA A 67 9.83 -9.92 -5.61
N GLN A 68 9.67 -8.68 -6.11
CA GLN A 68 10.79 -7.88 -6.64
C GLN A 68 11.59 -7.19 -5.53
N TYR A 69 10.99 -6.96 -4.36
CA TYR A 69 11.56 -6.16 -3.27
C TYR A 69 11.80 -6.94 -1.99
N VAL A 70 11.13 -8.09 -1.83
CA VAL A 70 11.14 -8.88 -0.61
C VAL A 70 11.74 -10.26 -0.90
N GLN A 71 13.00 -10.45 -0.49
CA GLN A 71 13.71 -11.74 -0.54
C GLN A 71 13.46 -12.57 0.71
#